data_AF-A0A1G9ZZV0-F1
#
_entry.id   AF-A0A1G9ZZV0-F1
#
_cell.length_a   1.000
_cell.length_b   1.000
_cell.length_c   1.000
_cell.angle_alpha   90.00
_cell.angle_beta   90.00
_cell.angle_gamma   90.00
#
_symmetry.space_group_name_H-M   'P 1'
#
loop_
_entity.id
_entity.type
_entity.pdbx_description
1 polymer ?
#
loop_
_entity_poly.entity_id
_entity_poly.type
_entity_poly.pdbx_seq_one_letter_code
_entity_poly.pdbx_strand_id
1 'polypeptide(L)'
;MHIYEDSKVYIVDQPLENVVGDIQQILRMENPYREIPKLPELLEQFGTIYMKILDKKQAPVLTTITDDSNRVFDVLRTKTYKDQKNESYRKQFTDLRDKAEHCNNVSTLRSYADQSDALKIRLLDEMRDIDKKTAEKKKVAEQQEKNGKTTPDVAEALAVPYSVKKIKNVSIKTVTCTSSWRLTSAEDVDTCIEDLKKRLLEELDTDTIINIEF
;
A
#
# COMPACT_ATOMS: atom_id res chain seq x y z
N MET A 1 -9.20 29.02 -0.57
CA MET A 1 -8.87 27.97 -1.57
C MET A 1 -7.72 27.04 -1.15
N HIS A 2 -7.41 26.92 0.15
CA HIS A 2 -6.26 26.13 0.61
C HIS A 2 -6.32 24.67 0.13
N ILE A 3 -7.49 24.03 0.24
CA ILE A 3 -7.73 22.65 -0.20
C ILE A 3 -7.39 22.43 -1.69
N TYR A 4 -7.67 23.42 -2.55
CA TYR A 4 -7.29 23.36 -3.96
C TYR A 4 -5.80 23.56 -4.14
N GLU A 5 -5.20 24.56 -3.50
CA GLU A 5 -3.75 24.83 -3.61
C GLU A 5 -2.90 23.64 -3.15
N ASP A 6 -3.32 22.94 -2.09
CA ASP A 6 -2.68 21.71 -1.58
C ASP A 6 -2.74 20.56 -2.60
N SER A 7 -3.76 20.58 -3.45
CA SER A 7 -4.14 19.46 -4.33
C SER A 7 -3.92 19.74 -5.81
N LYS A 8 -3.55 20.97 -6.21
CA LYS A 8 -3.55 21.42 -7.61
C LYS A 8 -2.67 20.58 -8.53
N VAL A 9 -1.57 20.02 -8.01
CA VAL A 9 -0.66 19.15 -8.78
C VAL A 9 -1.32 17.82 -9.14
N TYR A 10 -2.36 17.41 -8.40
CA TYR A 10 -3.06 16.14 -8.57
C TYR A 10 -4.42 16.26 -9.28
N ILE A 11 -4.84 17.50 -9.55
CA ILE A 11 -6.11 17.83 -10.19
C ILE A 11 -5.78 18.45 -11.54
N VAL A 12 -6.14 17.75 -12.61
CA VAL A 12 -6.03 18.24 -14.00
C VAL A 12 -7.46 18.31 -14.52
N ASP A 13 -8.09 19.47 -14.39
CA ASP A 13 -9.49 19.71 -14.76
C ASP A 13 -9.67 21.16 -15.21
N GLN A 14 -9.73 21.37 -16.52
CA GLN A 14 -9.82 22.71 -17.12
C GLN A 14 -11.03 23.52 -16.60
N PRO A 15 -12.24 22.96 -16.44
CA PRO A 15 -13.36 23.67 -15.82
C PRO A 15 -13.05 24.20 -14.42
N LEU A 16 -12.47 23.36 -13.55
CA LEU A 16 -12.09 23.80 -12.20
C LEU A 16 -11.01 24.89 -12.24
N GLU A 17 -9.98 24.71 -13.08
CA GLU A 17 -8.88 25.66 -13.23
C GLU A 17 -9.37 27.03 -13.69
N ASN A 18 -10.32 27.08 -14.63
CA ASN A 18 -10.93 28.32 -15.10
C ASN A 18 -11.69 29.03 -13.98
N VAL A 19 -12.55 28.31 -13.25
CA VAL A 19 -13.32 28.89 -12.11
C VAL A 19 -12.37 29.41 -11.04
N VAL A 20 -11.30 28.66 -10.72
CA VAL A 20 -10.27 29.13 -9.78
C VAL A 20 -9.59 30.40 -10.30
N GLY A 21 -9.25 30.44 -11.59
CA GLY A 21 -8.67 31.61 -12.25
C GLY A 21 -9.55 32.85 -12.11
N ASP A 22 -10.85 32.72 -12.39
CA ASP A 22 -11.83 33.81 -12.29
C ASP A 22 -11.93 34.34 -10.86
N ILE A 23 -12.01 33.44 -9.87
CA ILE A 23 -12.04 33.85 -8.45
C ILE A 23 -10.74 34.54 -8.06
N GLN A 24 -9.57 33.98 -8.42
CA GLN A 24 -8.28 34.58 -8.10
C GLN A 24 -8.10 35.95 -8.77
N GLN A 25 -8.61 36.12 -9.98
CA GLN A 25 -8.59 37.40 -10.69
C GLN A 25 -9.37 38.45 -9.89
N ILE A 26 -10.61 38.17 -9.50
CA ILE A 26 -11.45 39.09 -8.73
C ILE A 26 -10.78 39.45 -7.39
N LEU A 27 -10.22 38.47 -6.69
CA LEU A 27 -9.53 38.68 -5.40
C LEU A 27 -8.26 39.53 -5.50
N ARG A 28 -7.64 39.61 -6.68
CA ARG A 28 -6.41 40.39 -6.92
C ARG A 28 -6.66 41.75 -7.58
N MET A 29 -7.91 42.07 -7.95
CA MET A 29 -8.24 43.38 -8.52
C MET A 29 -8.11 44.49 -7.48
N GLU A 30 -7.56 45.64 -7.89
CA GLU A 30 -7.45 46.82 -7.03
C GLU A 30 -8.82 47.43 -6.67
N ASN A 31 -9.80 47.35 -7.58
CA ASN A 31 -11.16 47.88 -7.41
C ASN A 31 -12.24 46.85 -7.82
N PRO A 32 -12.48 45.77 -7.04
CA PRO A 32 -13.32 44.64 -7.45
C PRO A 32 -14.84 44.86 -7.28
N TYR A 33 -15.31 46.03 -6.86
CA TYR A 33 -16.70 46.25 -6.42
C TYR A 33 -17.78 45.79 -7.42
N ARG A 34 -17.51 45.88 -8.73
CA ARG A 34 -18.43 45.41 -9.78
C ARG A 34 -18.45 43.90 -9.97
N GLU A 35 -17.37 43.23 -9.58
CA GLU A 35 -17.15 41.79 -9.78
C GLU A 35 -17.44 40.97 -8.52
N ILE A 36 -17.37 41.57 -7.32
CA ILE A 36 -17.73 40.92 -6.04
C ILE A 36 -19.07 40.16 -6.11
N PRO A 37 -20.15 40.68 -6.72
CA PRO A 37 -21.42 39.96 -6.79
C PRO A 37 -21.37 38.62 -7.55
N LYS A 38 -20.35 38.37 -8.37
CA LYS A 38 -20.15 37.11 -9.10
C LYS A 38 -19.48 36.02 -8.24
N LEU A 39 -18.81 36.40 -7.15
CA LEU A 39 -18.08 35.45 -6.29
C LEU A 39 -18.94 34.33 -5.72
N PRO A 40 -20.18 34.56 -5.22
CA PRO A 40 -21.00 33.47 -4.69
C PRO A 40 -21.25 32.36 -5.71
N GLU A 41 -21.60 32.72 -6.95
CA GLU A 41 -21.83 31.77 -8.04
C GLU A 41 -20.54 31.00 -8.39
N LEU A 42 -19.41 31.70 -8.51
CA LEU A 42 -18.13 31.07 -8.78
C LEU A 42 -17.71 30.10 -7.67
N LEU A 43 -17.96 30.44 -6.40
CA LEU A 43 -17.66 29.57 -5.26
C LEU A 43 -18.54 28.31 -5.23
N GLU A 44 -19.80 28.42 -5.63
CA GLU A 44 -20.72 27.28 -5.78
C GLU A 44 -20.27 26.36 -6.92
N GLN A 45 -19.91 26.94 -8.07
CA GLN A 45 -19.33 26.20 -9.20
C GLN A 45 -18.05 25.47 -8.79
N PHE A 46 -17.15 26.15 -8.07
CA PHE A 46 -15.93 25.56 -7.52
C PHE A 46 -16.25 24.35 -6.65
N GLY A 47 -17.15 24.49 -5.67
CA GLY A 47 -17.52 23.39 -4.78
C GLY A 47 -18.10 22.20 -5.54
N THR A 48 -18.97 22.45 -6.50
CA THR A 48 -19.62 21.42 -7.32
C THR A 48 -18.61 20.65 -8.17
N ILE A 49 -17.71 21.34 -8.85
CA ILE A 49 -16.70 20.71 -9.71
C ILE A 49 -15.67 19.97 -8.84
N TYR A 50 -15.21 20.59 -7.76
CA TYR A 50 -14.23 19.99 -6.85
C TYR A 50 -14.75 18.69 -6.24
N MET A 51 -15.99 18.66 -5.74
CA MET A 51 -16.59 17.45 -5.16
C MET A 51 -16.70 16.32 -6.20
N LYS A 52 -17.09 16.63 -7.45
CA LYS A 52 -17.12 15.62 -8.53
C LYS A 52 -15.74 15.03 -8.83
N ILE A 53 -14.68 15.84 -8.75
CA ILE A 53 -13.30 15.37 -8.95
C ILE A 53 -12.88 14.50 -7.77
N LEU A 54 -13.18 14.93 -6.54
CA LEU A 54 -12.91 14.19 -5.33
C LEU A 54 -13.57 12.80 -5.37
N ASP A 55 -14.86 12.72 -5.70
CA ASP A 55 -15.59 11.45 -5.81
C ASP A 55 -14.92 10.50 -6.82
N LYS A 56 -14.53 11.02 -7.99
CA LYS A 56 -13.82 10.23 -9.02
C LYS A 56 -12.45 9.74 -8.54
N LYS A 57 -11.74 10.54 -7.75
CA LYS A 57 -10.43 10.18 -7.19
C LYS A 57 -10.55 9.25 -5.98
N GLN A 58 -11.67 9.28 -5.27
CA GLN A 58 -11.92 8.48 -4.07
C GLN A 58 -12.18 7.03 -4.42
N ALA A 59 -12.94 6.76 -5.48
CA ALA A 59 -13.24 5.40 -5.94
C ALA A 59 -12.00 4.48 -6.05
N PRO A 60 -10.93 4.82 -6.80
CA PRO A 60 -9.77 3.95 -6.91
C PRO A 60 -9.02 3.77 -5.57
N VAL A 61 -9.02 4.77 -4.68
CA VAL A 61 -8.38 4.64 -3.35
C VAL A 61 -9.14 3.65 -2.49
N LEU A 62 -10.47 3.69 -2.48
CA LEU A 62 -11.30 2.72 -1.75
C LEU A 62 -11.15 1.31 -2.32
N THR A 63 -11.01 1.18 -3.64
CA THR A 63 -10.68 -0.10 -4.29
C THR A 63 -9.35 -0.63 -3.79
N THR A 64 -8.28 0.18 -3.79
CA THR A 64 -6.96 -0.23 -3.25
C THR A 64 -7.06 -0.70 -1.80
N ILE A 65 -7.76 0.04 -0.93
CA ILE A 65 -7.96 -0.35 0.48
C ILE A 65 -8.68 -1.70 0.59
N THR A 66 -9.67 -1.93 -0.27
CA THR A 66 -10.44 -3.18 -0.30
C THR A 66 -9.57 -4.36 -0.75
N ASP A 67 -8.79 -4.17 -1.82
CA ASP A 67 -7.93 -5.21 -2.39
C ASP A 67 -6.81 -5.60 -1.41
N ASP A 68 -6.17 -4.61 -0.78
CA ASP A 68 -5.16 -4.82 0.25
C ASP A 68 -5.71 -5.57 1.47
N SER A 69 -6.90 -5.20 1.91
CA SER A 69 -7.61 -5.88 2.99
C SER A 69 -7.90 -7.34 2.63
N ASN A 70 -8.47 -7.59 1.44
CA ASN A 70 -8.76 -8.93 0.95
C ASN A 70 -7.49 -9.80 0.92
N ARG A 71 -6.38 -9.24 0.40
CA ARG A 71 -5.08 -9.92 0.35
C ARG A 71 -4.59 -10.36 1.73
N VAL A 72 -4.69 -9.49 2.74
CA VAL A 72 -4.32 -9.82 4.13
C VAL A 72 -5.24 -10.92 4.69
N PHE A 73 -6.55 -10.80 4.49
CA PHE A 73 -7.52 -11.76 5.02
C PHE A 73 -7.46 -13.13 4.34
N ASP A 74 -7.08 -13.20 3.06
CA ASP A 74 -6.84 -14.45 2.37
C ASP A 74 -5.69 -15.24 2.99
N VAL A 75 -4.60 -14.55 3.36
CA VAL A 75 -3.48 -15.18 4.09
C VAL A 75 -3.89 -15.53 5.51
N LEU A 76 -4.55 -14.63 6.22
CA LEU A 76 -4.95 -14.84 7.61
C LEU A 76 -5.85 -16.07 7.76
N ARG A 77 -6.75 -16.31 6.79
CA ARG A 77 -7.69 -17.45 6.80
C ARG A 77 -7.00 -18.80 6.87
N THR A 78 -5.78 -18.91 6.35
CA THR A 78 -4.99 -20.15 6.37
C THR A 78 -4.21 -20.35 7.68
N LYS A 79 -4.24 -19.38 8.61
CA LYS A 79 -3.46 -19.40 9.85
C LYS A 79 -4.24 -20.00 11.01
N THR A 80 -3.54 -20.68 11.92
CA THR A 80 -4.15 -21.28 13.13
C THR A 80 -4.58 -20.24 14.17
N TYR A 81 -3.96 -19.06 14.16
CA TYR A 81 -4.26 -17.94 15.07
C TYR A 81 -5.22 -16.90 14.46
N LYS A 82 -5.92 -17.25 13.37
CA LYS A 82 -6.79 -16.32 12.63
C LYS A 82 -7.79 -15.58 13.53
N ASP A 83 -8.41 -16.29 14.47
CA ASP A 83 -9.47 -15.74 15.31
C ASP A 83 -8.93 -14.71 16.31
N GLN A 84 -7.65 -14.83 16.70
CA GLN A 84 -6.97 -13.88 17.59
C GLN A 84 -6.64 -12.56 16.89
N LYS A 85 -6.49 -12.57 15.56
CA LYS A 85 -6.06 -11.39 14.78
C LYS A 85 -7.17 -10.78 13.94
N ASN A 86 -8.24 -11.52 13.65
CA ASN A 86 -9.29 -11.10 12.72
C ASN A 86 -9.85 -9.71 13.04
N GLU A 87 -10.30 -9.51 14.27
CA GLU A 87 -10.92 -8.25 14.70
C GLU A 87 -9.94 -7.07 14.65
N SER A 88 -8.70 -7.29 15.11
CA SER A 88 -7.66 -6.25 15.10
C SER A 88 -7.30 -5.81 13.67
N TYR A 89 -7.17 -6.75 12.74
CA TYR A 89 -6.84 -6.42 11.34
C TYR A 89 -8.03 -5.76 10.65
N ARG A 90 -9.25 -6.24 10.93
CA ARG A 90 -10.49 -5.65 10.39
C ARG A 90 -10.60 -4.19 10.79
N LYS A 91 -10.41 -3.90 12.09
CA LYS A 91 -10.50 -2.53 12.61
C LYS A 91 -9.52 -1.59 11.91
N GLN A 92 -8.27 -2.01 11.71
CA GLN A 92 -7.26 -1.17 11.05
C GLN A 92 -7.65 -0.80 9.60
N PHE A 93 -8.19 -1.75 8.83
CA PHE A 93 -8.67 -1.48 7.48
C PHE A 93 -9.98 -0.67 7.46
N THR A 94 -10.91 -0.92 8.39
CA THR A 94 -12.13 -0.12 8.55
C THR A 94 -11.78 1.33 8.87
N ASP A 95 -10.91 1.58 9.87
CA ASP A 95 -10.48 2.93 10.25
C ASP A 95 -9.82 3.67 9.08
N LEU A 96 -9.05 2.97 8.24
CA LEU A 96 -8.41 3.55 7.05
C LEU A 96 -9.43 3.87 5.96
N ARG A 97 -10.36 2.94 5.72
CA ARG A 97 -11.46 3.12 4.76
C ARG A 97 -12.34 4.29 5.15
N ASP A 98 -12.76 4.38 6.42
CA ASP A 98 -13.62 5.46 6.92
C ASP A 98 -12.95 6.83 6.73
N LYS A 99 -11.65 6.93 6.98
CA LYS A 99 -10.87 8.16 6.73
C LYS A 99 -10.84 8.54 5.24
N ALA A 100 -10.69 7.56 4.35
CA ALA A 100 -10.72 7.80 2.92
C ALA A 100 -12.12 8.17 2.42
N GLU A 101 -13.18 7.56 2.98
CA GLU A 101 -14.57 7.83 2.61
C GLU A 101 -15.03 9.25 2.94
N HIS A 102 -14.50 9.81 4.04
CA HIS A 102 -14.85 11.16 4.51
C HIS A 102 -13.77 12.20 4.18
N CYS A 103 -12.79 11.85 3.32
CA CYS A 103 -11.72 12.75 2.96
C CYS A 103 -12.21 13.81 1.99
N ASN A 104 -11.97 15.09 2.30
CA ASN A 104 -12.34 16.22 1.45
C ASN A 104 -11.15 16.86 0.71
N ASN A 105 -9.98 16.22 0.74
CA ASN A 105 -8.74 16.75 0.18
C ASN A 105 -8.06 15.70 -0.70
N VAL A 106 -7.91 15.98 -1.99
CA VAL A 106 -7.34 15.05 -2.98
C VAL A 106 -5.90 14.64 -2.65
N SER A 107 -5.08 15.56 -2.13
CA SER A 107 -3.70 15.27 -1.73
C SER A 107 -3.66 14.29 -0.56
N THR A 108 -4.46 14.53 0.48
CA THR A 108 -4.60 13.62 1.62
C THR A 108 -5.19 12.27 1.21
N LEU A 109 -6.20 12.26 0.35
CA LEU A 109 -6.86 11.06 -0.15
C LEU A 109 -5.88 10.10 -0.80
N ARG A 110 -4.93 10.61 -1.62
CA ARG A 110 -3.88 9.80 -2.22
C ARG A 110 -3.03 9.07 -1.17
N SER A 111 -2.71 9.75 -0.07
CA SER A 111 -1.90 9.15 1.00
C SER A 111 -2.55 7.92 1.63
N TYR A 112 -3.87 7.78 1.56
CA TYR A 112 -4.55 6.59 2.10
C TYR A 112 -4.30 5.33 1.26
N ALA A 113 -4.09 5.46 -0.05
CA ALA A 113 -3.66 4.33 -0.87
C ALA A 113 -2.25 3.85 -0.46
N ASP A 114 -1.32 4.78 -0.26
CA ASP A 114 0.04 4.45 0.20
C ASP A 114 0.05 3.89 1.64
N GLN A 115 -0.80 4.43 2.52
CA GLN A 115 -0.99 3.90 3.88
C GLN A 115 -1.57 2.48 3.87
N SER A 116 -2.47 2.18 2.94
CA SER A 116 -3.07 0.85 2.79
C SER A 116 -2.03 -0.19 2.37
N ASP A 117 -1.20 0.13 1.38
CA ASP A 117 -0.12 -0.75 0.93
C ASP A 117 0.89 -1.01 2.06
N ALA A 118 1.28 0.04 2.79
CA ALA A 118 2.14 -0.09 3.96
C ALA A 118 1.52 -0.94 5.08
N LEU A 119 0.19 -0.81 5.30
CA LEU A 119 -0.53 -1.62 6.27
C LEU A 119 -0.57 -3.10 5.84
N LYS A 120 -0.89 -3.38 4.58
CA LYS A 120 -0.85 -4.73 4.00
C LYS A 120 0.49 -5.40 4.28
N ILE A 121 1.60 -4.76 3.89
CA ILE A 121 2.95 -5.32 4.09
C ILE A 121 3.21 -5.58 5.57
N ARG A 122 2.91 -4.62 6.44
CA ARG A 122 3.12 -4.75 7.90
C ARG A 122 2.38 -5.96 8.48
N LEU A 123 1.11 -6.17 8.11
CA LEU A 123 0.31 -7.28 8.64
C LEU A 123 0.76 -8.63 8.07
N LEU A 124 1.16 -8.69 6.79
CA LEU A 124 1.74 -9.89 6.21
C LEU A 124 3.08 -10.27 6.88
N ASP A 125 3.91 -9.27 7.19
CA ASP A 125 5.17 -9.45 7.91
C ASP A 125 4.94 -9.91 9.36
N GLU A 126 3.94 -9.35 10.04
CA GLU A 126 3.56 -9.80 11.38
C GLU A 126 3.16 -11.28 11.40
N MET A 127 2.34 -11.72 10.43
CA MET A 127 1.96 -13.13 10.30
C MET A 127 3.18 -14.03 10.06
N ARG A 128 4.12 -13.59 9.21
CA ARG A 128 5.39 -14.31 8.99
C ARG A 128 6.18 -14.47 10.30
N ASP A 129 6.27 -13.42 11.09
CA ASP A 129 7.01 -13.46 12.36
C ASP A 129 6.35 -14.38 13.39
N ILE A 130 5.01 -14.41 13.44
CA ILE A 130 4.27 -15.34 14.28
C ILE A 130 4.51 -16.79 13.83
N ASP A 131 4.44 -17.05 12.52
CA ASP A 131 4.68 -18.38 11.94
C ASP A 131 6.10 -18.88 12.27
N LYS A 132 7.10 -18.01 12.08
CA LYS A 132 8.51 -18.31 12.39
C LYS A 132 8.68 -18.67 13.87
N LYS A 133 8.19 -17.83 14.79
CA LYS A 133 8.24 -18.09 16.24
C LYS A 133 7.52 -19.38 16.62
N THR A 134 6.42 -19.70 15.96
CA THR A 134 5.64 -20.92 16.22
C THR A 134 6.40 -22.17 15.77
N ALA A 135 7.03 -22.11 14.60
CA ALA A 135 7.87 -23.20 14.09
C ALA A 135 9.10 -23.44 14.99
N GLU A 136 9.76 -22.37 15.45
CA GLU A 136 10.90 -22.45 16.38
C GLU A 136 10.50 -23.10 17.71
N LYS A 137 9.36 -22.68 18.31
CA LYS A 137 8.85 -23.28 19.56
C LYS A 137 8.55 -24.77 19.43
N LYS A 138 7.93 -25.19 18.33
CA LYS A 138 7.66 -26.62 18.08
C LYS A 138 8.94 -27.44 18.01
N LYS A 139 9.98 -26.94 17.33
CA LYS A 139 11.28 -27.61 17.25
C LYS A 139 11.95 -27.78 18.62
N VAL A 140 11.91 -26.75 19.47
CA VAL A 140 12.47 -26.83 20.83
C VAL A 140 11.70 -27.84 21.68
N ALA A 141 10.36 -27.84 21.61
CA ALA A 141 9.54 -28.80 22.34
C ALA A 141 9.81 -30.25 21.90
N GLU A 142 9.90 -30.50 20.59
CA GLU A 142 10.23 -31.83 20.04
C GLU A 142 11.64 -32.30 20.43
N GLN A 143 12.62 -31.40 20.53
CA GLN A 143 13.96 -31.73 21.02
C GLN A 143 13.97 -32.04 22.52
N GLN A 144 13.20 -31.30 23.32
CA GLN A 144 13.07 -31.55 24.77
C GLN A 144 12.34 -32.86 25.07
N GLU A 145 11.30 -33.21 24.31
CA GLU A 145 10.60 -34.50 24.45
C GLU A 145 11.48 -35.68 24.04
N LYS A 146 12.33 -35.52 23.02
CA LYS A 146 13.31 -36.55 22.60
C LYS A 146 14.43 -36.77 23.64
N ASN A 147 14.86 -35.72 24.34
CA ASN A 147 15.83 -35.85 25.44
C ASN A 147 15.24 -36.35 26.77
N GLY A 148 13.91 -36.47 26.89
CA GLY A 148 13.20 -36.89 28.11
C GLY A 148 13.02 -38.40 28.31
N LYS A 149 13.52 -39.26 27.41
CA LYS A 149 13.55 -40.72 27.57
C LYS A 149 15.01 -41.23 27.52
N THR A 150 15.52 -41.69 28.67
CA THR A 150 16.73 -42.54 28.96
C THR A 150 17.45 -43.13 27.73
N THR A 151 18.78 -43.12 27.55
CA THR A 151 19.98 -43.21 28.42
C THR A 151 21.24 -42.91 27.54
N PRO A 152 22.47 -42.75 28.09
CA PRO A 152 23.63 -42.26 27.35
C PRO A 152 24.38 -43.40 26.63
N ASP A 153 24.43 -43.38 25.30
CA ASP A 153 25.68 -43.60 24.55
C ASP A 153 25.50 -43.37 23.03
N VAL A 154 26.56 -42.85 22.42
CA VAL A 154 26.90 -42.71 20.99
C VAL A 154 25.77 -42.40 19.98
N ALA A 155 25.83 -41.20 19.40
CA ALA A 155 26.18 -41.02 17.99
C ALA A 155 25.70 -39.66 17.50
N GLU A 156 26.64 -38.73 17.56
CA GLU A 156 26.88 -37.68 16.57
C GLU A 156 26.38 -38.08 15.16
N ALA A 157 25.11 -37.78 14.87
CA ALA A 157 24.50 -37.99 13.56
C ALA A 157 23.85 -36.69 13.11
N LEU A 158 24.68 -35.86 12.50
CA LEU A 158 24.35 -34.90 11.45
C LEU A 158 23.14 -34.00 11.77
N ALA A 159 23.39 -32.97 12.58
CA ALA A 159 22.62 -31.73 12.50
C ALA A 159 22.93 -31.06 11.15
N VAL A 160 22.28 -31.49 10.08
CA VAL A 160 22.24 -30.70 8.85
C VAL A 160 21.37 -29.48 9.17
N PRO A 161 21.91 -28.25 9.20
CA PRO A 161 21.11 -27.08 9.47
C PRO A 161 20.19 -26.88 8.25
N TYR A 162 18.95 -27.37 8.34
CA TYR A 162 17.93 -27.07 7.34
C TYR A 162 17.62 -25.57 7.46
N SER A 163 18.18 -24.76 6.57
CA SER A 163 17.89 -23.35 6.47
C SER A 163 16.42 -23.18 6.12
N VAL A 164 15.64 -22.64 7.06
CA VAL A 164 14.27 -22.22 6.76
C VAL A 164 14.39 -21.01 5.86
N LYS A 165 13.92 -21.12 4.61
CA LYS A 165 13.99 -20.02 3.66
C LYS A 165 13.35 -18.76 4.26
N LYS A 166 14.07 -17.64 4.22
CA LYS A 166 13.59 -16.32 4.64
C LYS A 166 12.52 -15.86 3.65
N ILE A 167 11.32 -15.54 4.13
CA ILE A 167 10.29 -14.96 3.27
C ILE A 167 10.41 -13.44 3.34
N LYS A 168 10.41 -12.74 2.21
CA LYS A 168 10.41 -11.27 2.13
C LYS A 168 9.24 -10.81 1.27
N ASN A 169 8.41 -9.91 1.79
CA ASN A 169 7.35 -9.27 1.01
C ASN A 169 7.88 -7.92 0.52
N VAL A 170 7.84 -7.70 -0.79
CA VAL A 170 8.31 -6.46 -1.41
C VAL A 170 7.26 -5.92 -2.37
N SER A 171 7.10 -4.61 -2.40
CA SER A 171 6.23 -3.93 -3.38
C SER A 171 6.89 -3.97 -4.75
N ILE A 172 6.10 -4.18 -5.80
CA ILE A 172 6.57 -4.10 -7.19
C ILE A 172 7.25 -2.74 -7.49
N LYS A 173 6.79 -1.64 -6.88
CA LYS A 173 7.40 -0.30 -7.05
C LYS A 173 8.85 -0.27 -6.57
N THR A 174 9.16 -1.00 -5.50
CA THR A 174 10.52 -1.12 -4.95
C THR A 174 11.40 -1.99 -5.85
N VAL A 175 10.84 -3.04 -6.43
CA VAL A 175 11.57 -3.93 -7.33
C VAL A 175 11.88 -3.24 -8.66
N THR A 176 10.91 -2.52 -9.23
CA THR A 176 11.06 -1.90 -10.55
C THR A 176 11.83 -0.58 -10.51
N CYS A 177 12.02 0.06 -9.33
CA CYS A 177 12.70 1.35 -9.11
C CYS A 177 12.46 2.41 -10.22
N THR A 178 11.32 2.36 -10.92
CA THR A 178 10.98 3.27 -12.01
C THR A 178 9.47 3.47 -12.06
N SER A 179 9.07 4.71 -12.34
CA SER A 179 7.66 5.13 -12.30
C SER A 179 6.92 4.91 -13.62
N SER A 180 7.64 4.64 -14.71
CA SER A 180 7.06 4.43 -16.03
C SER A 180 8.01 3.69 -16.97
N TRP A 181 7.45 2.85 -17.85
CA TRP A 181 8.15 2.29 -19.00
C TRP A 181 7.64 2.94 -20.28
N ARG A 182 8.56 3.33 -21.16
CA ARG A 182 8.24 3.79 -22.51
C ARG A 182 8.79 2.75 -23.48
N LEU A 183 7.89 2.06 -24.16
CA LEU A 183 8.22 0.95 -25.06
C LEU A 183 7.84 1.38 -26.48
N THR A 184 8.80 1.34 -27.39
CA THR A 184 8.63 1.73 -28.80
C THR A 184 9.01 0.63 -29.77
N SER A 185 9.73 -0.39 -29.29
CA SER A 185 10.16 -1.56 -30.04
C SER A 185 9.96 -2.84 -29.20
N ALA A 186 10.06 -4.01 -29.85
CA ALA A 186 10.08 -5.29 -29.14
C ALA A 186 11.35 -5.45 -28.28
N GLU A 187 12.49 -4.92 -28.75
CA GLU A 187 13.77 -4.94 -28.02
C GLU A 187 13.70 -4.13 -26.71
N ASP A 188 12.91 -3.05 -26.68
CA ASP A 188 12.65 -2.28 -25.46
C ASP A 188 11.94 -3.14 -24.41
N VAL A 189 11.04 -4.04 -24.83
CA VAL A 189 10.34 -4.97 -23.93
C VAL A 189 11.34 -5.92 -23.31
N ASP A 190 12.17 -6.56 -24.14
CA ASP A 190 13.16 -7.53 -23.69
C ASP A 190 14.14 -6.91 -22.70
N THR A 191 14.65 -5.71 -23.02
CA THR A 191 15.55 -4.96 -22.14
C THR A 191 14.88 -4.66 -20.79
N CYS A 192 13.61 -4.25 -20.80
CA CYS A 192 12.91 -3.91 -19.57
C CYS A 192 12.63 -5.12 -18.68
N ILE A 193 12.31 -6.26 -19.30
CA ILE A 193 12.13 -7.53 -18.60
C ILE A 193 13.47 -8.08 -18.09
N GLU A 194 14.57 -7.90 -18.83
CA GLU A 194 15.91 -8.27 -18.37
C GLU A 194 16.34 -7.45 -17.15
N ASP A 195 16.11 -6.15 -17.16
CA ASP A 195 16.38 -5.28 -16.01
C ASP A 195 15.54 -5.65 -14.79
N LEU A 196 14.24 -5.93 -15.00
CA LEU A 196 13.37 -6.43 -13.93
C LEU A 196 13.88 -7.76 -13.38
N LYS A 197 14.25 -8.69 -14.26
CA LYS A 197 14.81 -9.99 -13.89
C LYS A 197 16.10 -9.82 -13.08
N LYS A 198 17.00 -8.93 -13.49
CA LYS A 198 18.24 -8.66 -12.77
C LYS A 198 17.97 -8.17 -11.35
N ARG A 199 17.04 -7.24 -11.16
CA ARG A 199 16.68 -6.71 -9.83
C ARG A 199 15.98 -7.75 -8.96
N LEU A 200 15.12 -8.59 -9.56
CA LEU A 200 14.51 -9.72 -8.86
C LEU A 200 15.56 -10.73 -8.38
N LEU A 201 16.60 -10.97 -9.19
CA LEU A 201 17.73 -11.82 -8.80
C LEU A 201 18.58 -11.18 -7.70
N GLU A 202 18.77 -9.87 -7.71
CA GLU A 202 19.46 -9.13 -6.63
C GLU A 202 18.71 -9.23 -5.29
N GLU A 203 17.38 -9.25 -5.31
CA GLU A 203 16.56 -9.44 -4.12
C GLU A 203 16.47 -10.91 -3.66
N LEU A 204 16.91 -11.87 -4.50
CA LEU A 204 16.76 -13.31 -4.29
C LEU A 204 18.07 -13.95 -3.82
N ASP A 205 18.26 -14.07 -2.50
CA ASP A 205 19.32 -14.90 -1.92
C ASP A 205 19.02 -16.41 -2.03
N THR A 206 20.06 -17.26 -1.91
CA THR A 206 19.97 -18.73 -2.02
C THR A 206 18.93 -19.39 -1.11
N ASP A 207 18.55 -18.73 -0.02
CA ASP A 207 17.54 -19.18 0.93
C ASP A 207 16.38 -18.19 1.10
N THR A 208 15.98 -17.46 0.05
CA THR A 208 14.89 -16.46 0.13
C THR A 208 13.69 -16.82 -0.73
N ILE A 209 12.48 -16.64 -0.19
CA ILE A 209 11.21 -16.65 -0.94
C ILE A 209 10.73 -15.20 -1.01
N ILE A 210 10.61 -14.66 -2.21
CA ILE A 210 10.12 -13.30 -2.42
C ILE A 210 8.64 -13.37 -2.79
N ASN A 211 7.79 -12.69 -2.01
CA ASN A 211 6.42 -12.39 -2.41
C ASN A 211 6.40 -10.97 -2.96
N ILE A 212 6.00 -10.84 -4.23
CA ILE A 212 5.82 -9.55 -4.89
C ILE A 212 4.36 -9.15 -4.70
N GLU A 213 4.13 -8.04 -4.02
CA GLU A 213 2.80 -7.47 -3.83
C GLU A 213 2.58 -6.35 -4.85
N PHE A 214 1.41 -6.38 -5.50
CA PHE A 214 0.95 -5.41 -6.50
C PHE A 214 -0.03 -4.41 -5.88
#